data_AF-A0AAV4SFY1-F1
#
_entry.id   AF-A0AAV4SFY1-F1
#
_cell.length_a   1.000
_cell.length_b   1.000
_cell.length_c   1.000
_cell.angle_alpha   90.00
_cell.angle_beta   90.00
_cell.angle_gamma   90.00
#
_symmetry.space_group_name_H-M   'P 1'
#
loop_
_entity.id
_entity.type
_entity.pdbx_description
1 polymer ?
#
loop_
_entity_poly.entity_id
_entity_poly.type
_entity_poly.pdbx_seq_one_letter_code
_entity_poly.pdbx_strand_id
1 'polypeptide(L)'
;MWFIVSLCSILIAHSSADSADFQCLQQHQEGEITRHFFVKEYDLPFRIQTSHRVAHQLASHILKFLLREVIGYTYVYVSSPQDDTSGEDTNETLRQISTCKTPKNCSKVDAYGPEVMINVEVWLTPGFNIEEWVETGQIDVLGPLGPVGRSGWYIAEYIVKYFWESNNTVIDHWRAFHNA
;
A
#
# COMPACT_ATOMS: atom_id res chain seq x y z
N MET A 1 60.35 -26.27 -19.41
CA MET A 1 60.26 -26.78 -18.04
C MET A 1 59.06 -26.07 -17.39
N TRP A 2 57.91 -26.77 -17.36
CA TRP A 2 56.63 -26.52 -16.61
C TRP A 2 55.84 -25.24 -16.99
N PHE A 3 54.69 -25.27 -17.72
CA PHE A 3 53.36 -25.84 -17.41
C PHE A 3 52.98 -25.59 -15.93
N ILE A 4 51.95 -24.81 -15.60
CA ILE A 4 50.53 -25.22 -15.64
C ILE A 4 49.63 -23.98 -15.67
N VAL A 5 48.74 -23.96 -16.66
CA VAL A 5 47.45 -23.25 -16.64
C VAL A 5 46.52 -24.05 -15.74
N SER A 6 46.04 -23.48 -14.63
CA SER A 6 44.94 -23.99 -13.80
C SER A 6 43.82 -22.95 -13.94
N LEU A 7 42.76 -23.12 -14.71
CA LEU A 7 41.74 -24.19 -14.65
C LEU A 7 41.41 -24.52 -13.19
N CYS A 8 40.67 -23.60 -12.57
CA CYS A 8 39.75 -23.91 -11.49
C CYS A 8 38.47 -23.09 -11.75
N SER A 9 37.51 -23.76 -12.40
CA SER A 9 36.05 -23.55 -12.27
C SER A 9 35.52 -22.17 -12.73
N ILE A 10 35.09 -21.92 -13.96
CA ILE A 10 33.99 -22.57 -14.71
C ILE A 10 32.82 -23.00 -13.80
N LEU A 11 31.68 -22.34 -14.02
CA LEU A 11 30.34 -22.50 -13.43
C LEU A 11 30.04 -21.65 -12.18
N ILE A 12 30.14 -20.32 -12.31
CA ILE A 12 28.99 -19.50 -11.88
C ILE A 12 28.06 -19.43 -13.09
N ALA A 13 27.38 -20.55 -13.34
CA ALA A 13 26.26 -20.56 -14.25
C ALA A 13 25.13 -19.79 -13.56
N HIS A 14 24.76 -18.67 -14.16
CA HIS A 14 23.38 -18.19 -14.29
C HIS A 14 22.45 -18.57 -13.13
N SER A 15 22.50 -17.78 -12.07
CA SER A 15 21.27 -17.41 -11.38
C SER A 15 21.08 -15.90 -11.50
N SER A 16 21.02 -15.40 -12.74
CA SER A 16 19.94 -14.47 -13.03
C SER A 16 18.67 -15.27 -12.76
N ALA A 17 18.21 -15.22 -11.51
CA ALA A 17 16.82 -15.48 -11.23
C ALA A 17 16.07 -14.42 -12.02
N ASP A 18 15.79 -14.72 -13.29
CA ASP A 18 14.61 -14.19 -13.94
C ASP A 18 13.50 -14.36 -12.91
N SER A 19 12.83 -13.26 -12.58
CA SER A 19 11.71 -13.26 -11.65
C SER A 19 10.58 -14.07 -12.27
N ALA A 20 10.69 -15.39 -12.19
CA ALA A 20 9.60 -16.29 -12.40
C ALA A 20 8.61 -15.96 -11.30
N ASP A 21 7.51 -15.33 -11.68
CA ASP A 21 6.38 -15.03 -10.82
C ASP A 21 5.85 -16.33 -10.22
N PHE A 22 6.30 -16.64 -9.02
CA PHE A 22 5.87 -17.81 -8.29
C PHE A 22 4.43 -17.59 -7.79
N GLN A 23 3.48 -18.29 -8.40
CA GLN A 23 2.11 -18.38 -7.91
C GLN A 23 2.10 -19.26 -6.65
N CYS A 24 1.61 -18.74 -5.53
CA CYS A 24 1.72 -19.37 -4.21
C CYS A 24 0.39 -19.98 -3.71
N LEU A 25 -0.74 -19.42 -4.15
CA LEU A 25 -2.10 -19.78 -3.78
C LEU A 25 -2.80 -20.63 -4.85
N GLN A 26 -2.24 -20.69 -6.05
CA GLN A 26 -2.85 -21.40 -7.17
C GLN A 26 -2.58 -22.90 -7.08
N GLN A 27 -3.64 -23.65 -6.77
CA GLN A 27 -3.69 -25.07 -7.10
C GLN A 27 -4.11 -25.17 -8.57
N HIS A 28 -3.15 -25.43 -9.46
CA HIS A 28 -3.38 -25.57 -10.91
C HIS A 28 -4.64 -26.42 -11.17
N GLN A 29 -5.73 -25.77 -11.57
CA GLN A 29 -6.88 -26.43 -12.17
C GLN A 29 -6.90 -26.12 -13.66
N GLU A 30 -7.10 -27.17 -14.44
CA GLU A 30 -7.29 -27.10 -15.88
C GLU A 30 -8.47 -26.15 -16.19
N GLY A 31 -8.20 -25.01 -16.86
CA GLY A 31 -9.20 -23.98 -17.17
C GLY A 31 -8.98 -22.60 -16.52
N GLU A 32 -7.74 -22.22 -16.23
CA GLU A 32 -7.38 -20.92 -15.63
C GLU A 32 -7.97 -19.74 -16.42
N ILE A 33 -8.85 -18.96 -15.78
CA ILE A 33 -9.51 -17.80 -16.38
C ILE A 33 -8.59 -16.60 -16.25
N THR A 34 -7.95 -16.20 -17.35
CA THR A 34 -7.20 -14.96 -17.44
C THR A 34 -8.15 -13.78 -17.61
N ARG A 35 -8.09 -12.82 -16.70
CA ARG A 35 -8.91 -11.60 -16.70
C ARG A 35 -8.05 -10.39 -17.02
N HIS A 36 -8.62 -9.50 -17.83
CA HIS A 36 -8.03 -8.22 -18.22
C HIS A 36 -8.97 -7.09 -17.81
N PHE A 37 -8.40 -5.94 -17.48
CA PHE A 37 -9.17 -4.76 -17.10
C PHE A 37 -9.09 -3.74 -18.24
N PHE A 38 -10.21 -3.56 -18.94
CA PHE A 38 -10.27 -2.67 -20.10
C PHE A 38 -10.93 -1.35 -19.73
N VAL A 39 -10.27 -0.25 -20.05
CA VAL A 39 -10.88 1.08 -20.09
C VAL A 39 -10.95 1.50 -21.55
N LYS A 40 -12.17 1.60 -22.07
CA LYS A 40 -12.44 1.72 -23.51
C LYS A 40 -11.87 0.52 -24.26
N GLU A 41 -10.81 0.72 -25.04
CA GLU A 41 -10.15 -0.30 -25.87
C GLU A 41 -8.74 -0.64 -25.36
N TYR A 42 -8.31 -0.05 -24.24
CA TYR A 42 -6.97 -0.24 -23.69
C TYR A 42 -7.01 -1.18 -22.50
N ASP A 43 -6.15 -2.20 -22.55
CA ASP A 43 -5.86 -3.05 -21.41
C ASP A 43 -4.99 -2.27 -20.42
N LEU A 44 -5.50 -2.08 -19.21
CA LEU A 44 -4.83 -1.32 -18.18
C LEU A 44 -4.51 -2.22 -16.99
N PRO A 45 -3.32 -2.04 -16.39
CA PRO A 45 -2.99 -2.74 -15.18
C PRO A 45 -3.69 -2.14 -13.97
N PHE A 46 -4.00 -2.97 -12.98
CA PHE A 46 -4.30 -2.48 -11.64
C PHE A 46 -3.02 -1.96 -11.00
N ARG A 47 -3.07 -0.71 -10.53
CA ARG A 47 -1.96 -0.06 -9.81
C ARG A 47 -2.39 0.19 -8.38
N ILE A 48 -1.82 -0.58 -7.46
CA ILE A 48 -2.08 -0.51 -6.03
C ILE A 48 -0.99 0.34 -5.40
N GLN A 49 -1.36 1.46 -4.78
CA GLN A 49 -0.39 2.27 -4.03
C GLN A 49 0.00 1.57 -2.73
N THR A 50 1.22 1.82 -2.29
CA THR A 50 1.70 1.45 -0.96
C THR A 50 2.51 2.59 -0.33
N SER A 51 3.01 2.40 0.89
CA SER A 51 3.93 3.33 1.56
C SER A 51 5.12 2.58 2.15
N HIS A 52 5.98 3.27 2.88
CA HIS A 52 7.11 2.66 3.59
C HIS A 52 6.68 1.82 4.81
N ARG A 53 5.40 1.90 5.23
CA ARG A 53 4.88 1.14 6.36
C ARG A 53 4.70 -0.32 6.02
N VAL A 54 5.30 -1.19 6.84
CA VAL A 54 5.23 -2.66 6.67
C VAL A 54 3.79 -3.17 6.62
N ALA A 55 2.88 -2.61 7.44
CA ALA A 55 1.48 -2.99 7.43
C ALA A 55 0.80 -2.69 6.08
N HIS A 56 1.06 -1.50 5.52
CA HIS A 56 0.52 -1.08 4.23
C HIS A 56 1.08 -1.93 3.09
N GLN A 57 2.40 -2.18 3.10
CA GLN A 57 3.05 -3.07 2.13
C GLN A 57 2.45 -4.46 2.17
N LEU A 58 2.29 -5.03 3.36
CA LEU A 58 1.71 -6.35 3.53
C LEU A 58 0.28 -6.41 2.97
N ALA A 59 -0.57 -5.44 3.31
CA ALA A 59 -1.94 -5.38 2.82
C ALA A 59 -2.01 -5.22 1.29
N SER A 60 -1.22 -4.30 0.70
CA SER A 60 -1.17 -4.07 -0.75
C SER A 60 -0.69 -5.31 -1.50
N HIS A 61 0.32 -6.02 -0.97
CA HIS A 61 0.82 -7.26 -1.56
C HIS A 61 -0.16 -8.42 -1.43
N ILE A 62 -0.86 -8.56 -0.29
CA ILE A 62 -1.95 -9.54 -0.15
C ILE A 62 -3.02 -9.28 -1.21
N LEU A 63 -3.46 -8.02 -1.38
CA LEU A 63 -4.44 -7.69 -2.42
C LEU A 63 -3.93 -8.00 -3.83
N LYS A 64 -2.65 -7.71 -4.13
CA LYS A 64 -2.02 -8.09 -5.40
C LYS A 64 -2.14 -9.59 -5.65
N PHE A 65 -1.77 -10.42 -4.67
CA PHE A 65 -1.85 -11.87 -4.81
C PHE A 65 -3.29 -12.35 -4.99
N LEU A 66 -4.25 -11.81 -4.25
CA LEU A 66 -5.66 -12.16 -4.41
C LEU A 66 -6.20 -11.80 -5.81
N LEU A 67 -5.92 -10.59 -6.29
CA LEU A 67 -6.36 -10.16 -7.62
C LEU A 67 -5.75 -11.02 -8.73
N ARG A 68 -4.49 -11.41 -8.58
CA ARG A 68 -3.78 -12.17 -9.60
C ARG A 68 -4.05 -13.66 -9.54
N GLU A 69 -3.92 -14.29 -8.38
CA GLU A 69 -3.92 -15.75 -8.26
C GLU A 69 -5.30 -16.33 -7.97
N VAL A 70 -6.16 -15.57 -7.27
CA VAL A 70 -7.54 -16.01 -6.97
C VAL A 70 -8.51 -15.50 -8.02
N ILE A 71 -8.39 -14.22 -8.39
CA ILE A 71 -9.26 -13.60 -9.40
C ILE A 71 -8.69 -13.72 -10.82
N GLY A 72 -7.40 -13.99 -11.03
CA GLY A 72 -6.86 -14.24 -12.37
C GLY A 72 -6.59 -12.97 -13.19
N TYR A 73 -6.49 -11.79 -12.57
CA TYR A 73 -6.08 -10.59 -13.29
C TYR A 73 -4.60 -10.63 -13.68
N THR A 74 -4.31 -10.43 -14.96
CA THR A 74 -2.95 -10.59 -15.50
C THR A 74 -1.99 -9.53 -14.99
N TYR A 75 -2.41 -8.26 -15.00
CA TYR A 75 -1.53 -7.13 -14.75
C TYR A 75 -1.92 -6.40 -13.46
N VAL A 76 -1.23 -6.73 -12.37
CA VAL A 76 -1.42 -6.11 -11.06
C VAL A 76 -0.06 -5.70 -10.51
N TYR A 77 0.13 -4.39 -10.31
CA TYR A 77 1.37 -3.81 -9.81
C TYR A 77 1.13 -3.12 -8.47
N VAL A 78 2.14 -3.19 -7.61
CA VAL A 78 2.22 -2.38 -6.39
C VAL A 78 3.24 -1.29 -6.66
N SER A 79 2.83 -0.03 -6.56
CA SER A 79 3.70 1.14 -6.72
C SER A 79 3.95 1.76 -5.35
N SER A 80 5.22 1.88 -4.99
CA SER A 80 5.62 2.79 -3.92
C SER A 80 5.85 4.17 -4.53
N PRO A 81 5.38 5.24 -3.88
CA PRO A 81 5.78 6.58 -4.23
C PRO A 81 7.31 6.74 -4.20
N GLN A 82 7.83 7.60 -5.06
CA GLN A 82 9.27 7.90 -5.15
C GLN A 82 9.77 8.79 -4.00
N ASP A 83 8.86 9.48 -3.31
CA ASP A 83 9.16 10.33 -2.16
C ASP A 83 8.54 9.71 -0.90
N ASP A 84 9.32 9.60 0.18
CA ASP A 84 9.07 8.77 1.37
C ASP A 84 7.71 9.07 2.06
N THR A 85 7.17 10.26 1.82
CA THR A 85 5.96 10.79 2.47
C THR A 85 4.69 10.70 1.63
N SER A 86 4.81 10.58 0.30
CA SER A 86 3.67 10.75 -0.61
C SER A 86 2.68 9.58 -0.59
N GLY A 87 3.08 8.41 -0.07
CA GLY A 87 2.19 7.26 0.16
C GLY A 87 1.37 7.35 1.45
N GLU A 88 1.62 8.38 2.25
CA GLU A 88 0.90 8.65 3.51
C GLU A 88 0.09 9.96 3.45
N ASP A 89 0.34 10.80 2.44
CA ASP A 89 -0.46 11.99 2.20
C ASP A 89 -1.79 11.60 1.54
N THR A 90 -2.87 11.79 2.30
CA THR A 90 -4.24 11.55 1.84
C THR A 90 -4.61 12.41 0.64
N ASN A 91 -4.24 13.69 0.60
CA ASN A 91 -4.58 14.54 -0.55
C ASN A 91 -3.85 14.08 -1.81
N GLU A 92 -2.57 13.72 -1.69
CA GLU A 92 -1.82 13.21 -2.83
C GLU A 92 -2.39 11.88 -3.33
N THR A 93 -2.71 10.96 -2.42
CA THR A 93 -3.39 9.70 -2.74
C THR A 93 -4.71 9.94 -3.50
N LEU A 94 -5.56 10.84 -3.00
CA LEU A 94 -6.84 11.14 -3.63
C LEU A 94 -6.66 11.83 -5.00
N ARG A 95 -5.63 12.69 -5.16
CA ARG A 95 -5.27 13.29 -6.46
C ARG A 95 -4.83 12.24 -7.47
N GLN A 96 -4.00 11.29 -7.06
CA GLN A 96 -3.50 10.23 -7.93
C GLN A 96 -4.62 9.29 -8.36
N ILE A 97 -5.54 8.93 -7.46
CA ILE A 97 -6.70 8.08 -7.78
C ILE A 97 -7.69 8.79 -8.69
N SER A 98 -8.05 10.04 -8.35
CA SER A 98 -9.04 10.79 -9.13
C SER A 98 -8.48 11.35 -10.43
N THR A 99 -7.17 11.58 -10.53
CA THR A 99 -6.52 12.43 -11.55
C THR A 99 -6.86 13.93 -11.44
N CYS A 100 -7.57 14.35 -10.38
CA CYS A 100 -7.90 15.74 -10.15
C CYS A 100 -6.72 16.50 -9.53
N LYS A 101 -6.62 17.80 -9.85
CA LYS A 101 -5.72 18.71 -9.10
C LYS A 101 -6.33 19.11 -7.76
N THR A 102 -7.64 19.32 -7.74
CA THR A 102 -8.45 19.61 -6.56
C THR A 102 -9.84 19.01 -6.77
N PRO A 103 -10.65 18.78 -5.72
CA PRO A 103 -12.01 18.25 -5.87
C PRO A 103 -12.88 19.09 -6.82
N LYS A 104 -12.63 20.40 -6.87
CA LYS A 104 -13.37 21.36 -7.72
C LYS A 104 -12.82 21.47 -9.14
N ASN A 105 -11.68 20.85 -9.42
CA ASN A 105 -10.98 20.91 -10.70
C ASN A 105 -10.53 19.51 -11.12
N CYS A 106 -11.53 18.73 -11.54
CA CYS A 106 -11.37 17.39 -12.05
C CYS A 106 -11.50 17.40 -13.57
N SER A 107 -10.46 16.90 -14.23
CA SER A 107 -10.50 16.58 -15.65
C SER A 107 -11.13 15.21 -15.83
N LYS A 108 -11.65 14.91 -17.03
CA LYS A 108 -12.04 13.53 -17.35
C LYS A 108 -10.79 12.64 -17.31
N VAL A 109 -10.93 11.46 -16.72
CA VAL A 109 -9.90 10.41 -16.79
C VAL A 109 -9.69 10.04 -18.26
N ASP A 110 -8.42 10.01 -18.67
CA ASP A 110 -8.05 9.69 -20.04
C ASP A 110 -8.13 8.17 -20.31
N ALA A 111 -7.61 7.72 -21.45
CA ALA A 111 -7.61 6.31 -21.80
C ALA A 111 -6.59 5.46 -21.04
N TYR A 112 -5.60 6.07 -20.38
CA TYR A 112 -4.52 5.39 -19.65
C TYR A 112 -4.86 5.13 -18.18
N GLY A 113 -5.98 5.71 -17.72
CA GLY A 113 -6.45 5.61 -16.35
C GLY A 113 -5.55 6.39 -15.37
N PRO A 114 -5.89 6.37 -14.08
CA PRO A 114 -5.06 7.00 -13.07
C PRO A 114 -3.73 6.27 -12.84
N GLU A 115 -2.76 6.99 -12.30
CA GLU A 115 -1.47 6.44 -11.88
C GLU A 115 -1.63 5.46 -10.71
N VAL A 116 -2.59 5.72 -9.83
CA VAL A 116 -3.01 4.84 -8.74
C VAL A 116 -4.48 4.51 -8.91
N MET A 117 -4.86 3.24 -8.81
CA MET A 117 -6.27 2.84 -8.86
C MET A 117 -6.81 2.45 -7.50
N ILE A 118 -5.96 1.90 -6.63
CA ILE A 118 -6.37 1.35 -5.33
C ILE A 118 -5.35 1.76 -4.28
N ASN A 119 -5.83 2.22 -3.13
CA ASN A 119 -5.05 2.33 -1.90
C ASN A 119 -5.84 1.65 -0.78
N VAL A 120 -5.18 0.78 -0.01
CA VAL A 120 -5.82 -0.05 1.03
C VAL A 120 -5.63 0.52 2.44
N GLU A 121 -4.83 1.58 2.59
CA GLU A 121 -4.51 2.18 3.89
C GLU A 121 -4.42 3.72 3.80
N VAL A 122 -5.56 4.37 3.54
CA VAL A 122 -5.65 5.85 3.51
C VAL A 122 -5.88 6.40 4.91
N TRP A 123 -4.94 7.22 5.41
CA TRP A 123 -5.02 7.83 6.74
C TRP A 123 -5.70 9.19 6.71
N LEU A 124 -7.00 9.20 7.00
CA LEU A 124 -7.77 10.44 7.12
C LEU A 124 -7.44 11.13 8.45
N THR A 125 -6.99 12.39 8.37
CA THR A 125 -6.77 13.21 9.56
C THR A 125 -8.12 13.58 10.21
N PRO A 126 -8.16 13.84 11.53
CA PRO A 126 -9.39 14.28 12.18
C PRO A 126 -9.97 15.53 11.51
N GLY A 127 -11.24 15.47 11.12
CA GLY A 127 -11.92 16.56 10.42
C GLY A 127 -11.64 16.66 8.92
N PHE A 128 -10.90 15.71 8.32
CA PHE A 128 -10.72 15.66 6.88
C PHE A 128 -12.05 15.43 6.16
N ASN A 129 -12.38 16.30 5.20
CA ASN A 129 -13.59 16.16 4.39
C ASN A 129 -13.30 15.34 3.12
N ILE A 130 -13.68 14.05 3.14
CA ILE A 130 -13.55 13.19 1.97
C ILE A 130 -14.72 13.34 0.98
N GLU A 131 -15.85 13.93 1.42
CA GLU A 131 -17.08 14.02 0.62
C GLU A 131 -16.85 14.80 -0.67
N GLU A 132 -16.12 15.92 -0.62
CA GLU A 132 -15.78 16.71 -1.81
C GLU A 132 -15.04 15.87 -2.87
N TRP A 133 -14.20 14.92 -2.44
CA TRP A 133 -13.47 14.03 -3.34
C TRP A 133 -14.37 12.94 -3.93
N VAL A 134 -15.31 12.41 -3.14
CA VAL A 134 -16.28 11.41 -3.61
C VAL A 134 -17.28 12.01 -4.60
N GLU A 135 -17.74 13.24 -4.34
CA GLU A 135 -18.67 13.99 -5.22
C GLU A 135 -18.10 14.24 -6.63
N THR A 136 -16.78 14.12 -6.83
CA THR A 136 -16.16 14.16 -8.16
C THR A 136 -16.63 13.02 -9.06
N GLY A 137 -17.12 11.92 -8.47
CA GLY A 137 -17.48 10.68 -9.17
C GLY A 137 -16.29 9.88 -9.69
N GLN A 138 -15.06 10.22 -9.28
CA GLN A 138 -13.82 9.56 -9.70
C GLN A 138 -13.17 8.71 -8.60
N ILE A 139 -13.71 8.76 -7.38
CA ILE A 139 -13.22 8.01 -6.21
C ILE A 139 -14.40 7.28 -5.57
N ASP A 140 -14.21 5.99 -5.35
CA ASP A 140 -15.10 5.16 -4.55
C ASP A 140 -14.43 4.81 -3.21
N VAL A 141 -15.12 5.12 -2.11
CA VAL A 141 -14.67 4.76 -0.76
C VAL A 141 -15.36 3.47 -0.34
N LEU A 142 -14.61 2.37 -0.31
CA LEU A 142 -15.14 1.02 -0.05
C LEU A 142 -15.23 0.66 1.44
N GLY A 143 -15.19 1.66 2.33
CA GLY A 143 -15.28 1.49 3.77
C GLY A 143 -13.97 1.03 4.44
N PRO A 144 -13.98 0.87 5.77
CA PRO A 144 -12.79 0.49 6.53
C PRO A 144 -12.48 -1.01 6.36
N LEU A 145 -11.22 -1.33 6.03
CA LEU A 145 -10.74 -2.72 5.97
C LEU A 145 -10.41 -3.32 7.35
N GLY A 146 -10.51 -2.53 8.42
CA GLY A 146 -10.13 -2.95 9.76
C GLY A 146 -10.50 -1.93 10.83
N PRO A 147 -10.03 -2.14 12.08
CA PRO A 147 -10.28 -1.21 13.18
C PRO A 147 -9.64 0.15 12.90
N VAL A 148 -10.27 1.20 13.44
CA VAL A 148 -9.76 2.58 13.34
C VAL A 148 -8.40 2.67 14.03
N GLY A 149 -7.37 2.96 13.24
CA GLY A 149 -6.02 3.16 13.73
C GLY A 149 -5.87 4.46 14.53
N ARG A 150 -4.84 4.53 15.37
CA ARG A 150 -4.47 5.75 16.10
C ARG A 150 -3.03 6.14 15.77
N SER A 151 -2.82 7.39 15.42
CA SER A 151 -1.50 8.01 15.33
C SER A 151 -1.40 9.12 16.37
N GLY A 152 -0.22 9.29 16.96
CA GLY A 152 -0.01 10.27 18.01
C GLY A 152 1.26 10.03 18.79
N TRP A 153 1.44 10.82 19.84
CA TRP A 153 2.54 10.68 20.76
C TRP A 153 2.23 9.58 21.78
N TYR A 154 3.14 8.62 21.88
CA TYR A 154 3.02 7.52 22.82
C TYR A 154 4.13 7.61 23.87
N ILE A 155 3.78 7.40 25.13
CA ILE A 155 4.72 7.31 26.24
C ILE A 155 4.74 5.86 26.69
N ALA A 156 5.94 5.30 26.86
CA ALA A 156 6.07 3.93 27.30
C ALA A 156 5.52 3.76 28.73
N GLU A 157 4.80 2.67 28.95
CA GLU A 157 4.07 2.42 30.21
C GLU A 157 4.99 2.47 31.44
N TYR A 158 6.23 1.98 31.33
CA TYR A 158 7.19 2.00 32.44
C TYR A 158 7.56 3.42 32.88
N ILE A 159 7.61 4.38 31.95
CA ILE A 159 7.87 5.79 32.26
C ILE A 159 6.68 6.35 33.04
N VAL A 160 5.46 6.08 32.57
CA VAL A 160 4.22 6.49 33.24
C VAL A 160 4.16 5.96 34.67
N LYS A 161 4.46 4.66 34.85
CA LYS A 161 4.49 4.03 36.18
C LYS A 161 5.54 4.65 37.10
N TYR A 162 6.76 4.87 36.60
CA TYR A 162 7.84 5.45 37.38
C TYR A 162 7.47 6.83 37.95
N PHE A 163 6.94 7.74 37.13
CA PHE A 163 6.56 9.09 37.59
C PHE A 163 5.36 9.10 38.54
N TRP A 164 4.43 8.18 38.34
CA TRP A 164 3.30 8.00 39.25
C TRP A 164 3.76 7.50 40.62
N GLU A 165 4.56 6.44 40.68
CA GLU A 165 4.98 5.81 41.94
C GLU A 165 6.00 6.65 42.72
N SER A 166 6.91 7.34 42.01
CA SER A 166 7.94 8.17 42.67
C SER A 166 7.39 9.48 43.22
N ASN A 167 6.59 10.18 42.41
CA ASN A 167 6.26 11.59 42.66
C ASN A 167 4.75 11.87 42.57
N ASN A 168 3.89 10.85 42.44
CA ASN A 168 2.45 11.00 42.20
C ASN A 168 2.13 11.93 41.00
N THR A 169 3.02 11.96 40.01
CA THR A 169 2.89 12.82 38.83
C THR A 169 2.17 12.07 37.72
N VAL A 170 1.07 12.64 37.25
CA VAL A 170 0.33 12.15 36.10
C VAL A 170 0.97 12.71 34.83
N ILE A 171 1.51 11.84 33.98
CA ILE A 171 2.12 12.20 32.70
C ILE A 171 1.42 11.56 31.49
N ASP A 172 0.32 10.83 31.71
CA ASP A 172 -0.54 10.27 30.69
C ASP A 172 -1.96 10.85 30.74
N HIS A 173 -2.63 10.85 29.59
CA HIS A 173 -3.87 11.60 29.40
C HIS A 173 -5.07 11.02 30.15
N TRP A 174 -5.17 9.69 30.33
CA TRP A 174 -6.38 9.07 30.89
C TRP A 174 -6.46 9.11 32.42
N ARG A 175 -5.32 9.10 33.13
CA ARG A 175 -5.29 9.21 34.61
C ARG A 175 -5.58 10.62 35.10
N ALA A 176 -5.42 11.63 34.24
CA ALA A 176 -5.73 13.03 34.57
C ALA A 176 -7.24 13.22 34.90
N PHE A 177 -8.11 12.35 34.40
CA PHE A 177 -9.56 12.43 34.58
C PHE A 177 -10.11 11.64 35.77
N HIS A 178 -9.27 10.91 36.53
CA HIS A 178 -9.73 10.06 37.63
C HIS A 178 -9.97 10.82 38.96
N ASN A 179 -9.66 12.12 39.02
CA ASN A 179 -9.80 12.95 40.24
C ASN A 179 -10.62 14.24 40.02
N ALA A 180 -11.53 14.26 39.04
CA ALA A 180 -12.51 15.34 38.85
C ALA A 180 -13.83 15.00 39.55
#